data_AF-W1XI14-F1
#
_entry.id   AF-W1XI14-F1
#
_cell.length_a   1.000
_cell.length_b   1.000
_cell.length_c   1.000
_cell.angle_alpha   90.00
_cell.angle_beta   90.00
_cell.angle_gamma   90.00
#
_symmetry.space_group_name_H-M   'P 1'
#
loop_
_entity.id
_entity.type
_entity.pdbx_description
1 polymer ?
#
loop_
_entity_poly.entity_id
_entity_poly.type
_entity_poly.pdbx_seq_one_letter_code
_entity_poly.pdbx_strand_id
1 'polypeptide(L)'
;PVPESDIVNTVEQAFEFKEQVGYPLIVRPAFTMGGTGGGICHNDAELKEVVSNGLHYSPATQCLIEKSIAGYKEIEYEVMRDKNDNAIVVCNMENIDPVGIHTGDSIV
;
A
#
# COMPACT_ATOMS: atom_id res chain seq x y z
N PRO A 1 10.09 10.58 -3.82
CA PRO A 1 9.98 10.43 -2.34
C PRO A 1 8.99 9.30 -2.05
N VAL A 2 9.14 8.61 -0.94
CA VAL A 2 8.19 7.58 -0.48
C VAL A 2 7.61 8.01 0.87
N PRO A 3 6.36 7.67 1.20
CA PRO A 3 5.85 7.82 2.56
C PRO A 3 6.74 7.07 3.54
N GLU A 4 6.78 7.52 4.79
CA GLU A 4 7.46 6.78 5.84
C GLU A 4 6.83 5.39 5.96
N SER A 5 7.66 4.36 5.89
CA SER A 5 7.21 2.98 5.77
C SER A 5 8.22 2.00 6.33
N ASP A 6 7.76 0.86 6.81
CA ASP A 6 8.60 -0.25 7.25
C ASP A 6 8.05 -1.61 6.79
N ILE A 7 8.95 -2.58 6.64
CA ILE A 7 8.62 -3.96 6.31
C ILE A 7 8.49 -4.74 7.62
N VAL A 8 7.36 -5.41 7.81
CA VAL A 8 7.08 -6.20 9.00
C VAL A 8 6.75 -7.64 8.66
N ASN A 9 7.19 -8.56 9.50
CA ASN A 9 6.89 -9.99 9.45
C ASN A 9 6.08 -10.45 10.67
N THR A 10 5.93 -9.59 11.68
CA THR A 10 5.10 -9.86 12.86
C THR A 10 4.19 -8.68 13.18
N VAL A 11 3.16 -8.95 14.00
CA VAL A 11 2.24 -7.90 14.46
C VAL A 11 2.97 -6.94 15.41
N GLU A 12 3.91 -7.43 16.21
CA GLU A 12 4.67 -6.62 17.17
C GLU A 12 5.50 -5.55 16.45
N GLN A 13 6.15 -5.92 15.34
CA GLN A 13 6.90 -4.97 14.49
C GLN A 13 5.98 -3.88 13.92
N ALA A 14 4.72 -4.21 13.59
CA ALA A 14 3.75 -3.22 13.15
C ALA A 14 3.43 -2.18 14.25
N PHE A 15 3.33 -2.63 15.50
CA PHE A 15 3.13 -1.73 16.63
C PHE A 15 4.36 -0.88 16.91
N GLU A 16 5.57 -1.42 16.78
CA GLU A 16 6.82 -0.66 16.90
C GLU A 16 6.88 0.49 15.88
N PHE A 17 6.53 0.22 14.62
CA PHE A 17 6.42 1.25 13.59
C PHE A 17 5.33 2.28 13.90
N LYS A 18 4.16 1.83 14.39
CA LYS A 18 3.07 2.72 14.80
C LYS A 18 3.48 3.71 15.88
N GLU A 19 4.30 3.30 16.85
CA GLU A 19 4.79 4.20 17.91
C GLU A 19 5.68 5.33 17.36
N GLN A 20 6.32 5.13 16.21
CA GLN A 20 7.16 6.14 15.56
C GLN A 20 6.34 7.12 14.71
N VAL A 21 5.33 6.61 14.00
CA VAL A 21 4.67 7.32 12.87
C VAL A 21 3.23 7.73 13.16
N GLY A 22 2.54 6.99 14.03
CA GLY A 22 1.14 7.18 14.40
C GLY A 22 0.13 6.93 13.27
N TYR A 23 -1.16 6.92 13.62
CA TYR A 23 -2.27 6.72 12.68
C TYR A 23 -2.59 7.95 11.79
N PRO A 24 -3.33 7.78 10.68
CA PRO A 24 -3.70 6.50 10.07
C PRO A 24 -2.53 5.84 9.33
N LEU A 25 -2.54 4.50 9.29
CA LEU A 25 -1.55 3.66 8.63
C LEU A 25 -2.18 2.86 7.51
N ILE A 26 -1.42 2.53 6.47
CA ILE A 26 -1.85 1.63 5.39
C ILE A 26 -1.03 0.34 5.50
N VAL A 27 -1.70 -0.80 5.43
CA VAL A 27 -1.10 -2.13 5.42
C VAL A 27 -1.21 -2.72 4.02
N ARG A 28 -0.08 -3.11 3.43
CA ARG A 28 0.00 -3.74 2.11
C ARG A 28 0.73 -5.08 2.18
N PRO A 29 0.03 -6.22 2.07
CA PRO A 29 0.69 -7.52 2.09
C PRO A 29 1.59 -7.71 0.88
N ALA A 30 2.73 -8.37 1.07
CA ALA A 30 3.63 -8.69 -0.03
C ALA A 30 3.04 -9.78 -0.92
N PHE A 31 3.22 -9.63 -2.25
CA PHE A 31 2.76 -10.56 -3.28
C PHE A 31 1.24 -10.80 -3.32
N THR A 32 0.44 -9.80 -2.92
CA THR A 32 -1.00 -9.76 -3.19
C THR A 32 -1.33 -8.60 -4.14
N MET A 33 -2.50 -8.64 -4.78
CA MET A 33 -3.00 -7.60 -5.68
C MET A 33 -4.46 -7.27 -5.33
N GLY A 34 -4.95 -6.13 -5.82
CA GLY A 34 -6.34 -5.70 -5.60
C GLY A 34 -6.67 -5.35 -4.14
N GLY A 35 -5.66 -4.99 -3.34
CA GLY A 35 -5.84 -4.70 -1.91
C GLY A 35 -6.10 -5.91 -1.01
N THR A 36 -5.98 -7.14 -1.53
CA THR A 36 -6.30 -8.36 -0.75
C THR A 36 -5.42 -8.48 0.50
N GLY A 37 -6.08 -8.58 1.66
CA GLY A 37 -5.44 -8.70 2.98
C GLY A 37 -4.83 -7.40 3.52
N GLY A 38 -4.95 -6.29 2.79
CA GLY A 38 -4.50 -4.97 3.20
C GLY A 38 -5.64 -4.07 3.67
N GLY A 39 -5.32 -2.83 4.01
CA GLY A 39 -6.32 -1.85 4.42
C GLY A 39 -5.74 -0.63 5.11
N ILE A 40 -6.62 0.33 5.42
CA ILE A 40 -6.29 1.51 6.22
C ILE A 40 -6.68 1.23 7.67
N CYS A 41 -5.78 1.52 8.60
CA CYS A 41 -5.96 1.34 10.03
C CYS A 41 -5.94 2.69 10.74
N HIS A 42 -6.93 2.92 11.60
CA HIS A 42 -7.12 4.14 12.38
C HIS A 42 -6.87 3.93 13.88
N ASN A 43 -6.77 2.67 14.33
CA ASN A 43 -6.56 2.32 15.73
C ASN A 43 -5.85 0.96 15.88
N ASP A 44 -5.46 0.65 17.12
CA ASP A 44 -4.72 -0.55 17.50
C ASP A 44 -5.47 -1.86 17.18
N ALA A 45 -6.80 -1.87 17.31
CA ALA A 45 -7.60 -3.06 17.03
C ALA A 45 -7.59 -3.39 15.53
N GLU A 46 -7.83 -2.37 14.69
CA GLU A 46 -7.76 -2.49 13.24
C GLU A 46 -6.36 -2.87 12.78
N LEU A 47 -5.30 -2.25 13.32
CA LEU A 47 -3.93 -2.57 12.95
C LEU A 47 -3.60 -4.04 13.23
N LYS A 48 -3.96 -4.53 14.41
CA LYS A 48 -3.74 -5.94 14.77
C LYS A 48 -4.47 -6.89 13.83
N GLU A 49 -5.74 -6.61 13.54
CA GLU A 49 -6.57 -7.44 12.66
C GLU A 49 -6.02 -7.46 11.23
N VAL A 50 -5.82 -6.29 10.63
CA VAL A 50 -5.39 -6.14 9.24
C VAL A 50 -3.99 -6.70 9.04
N VAL A 51 -3.05 -6.45 9.95
CA VAL A 51 -1.68 -7.01 9.83
C VAL A 51 -1.70 -8.53 9.99
N SER A 52 -2.45 -9.08 10.94
CA SER A 52 -2.56 -10.54 11.11
C SER A 52 -3.11 -11.20 9.84
N ASN A 53 -4.15 -10.62 9.26
CA ASN A 53 -4.73 -11.08 8.00
C ASN A 53 -3.74 -10.92 6.84
N GLY A 54 -3.07 -9.78 6.74
CA GLY A 54 -2.09 -9.51 5.70
C GLY A 54 -0.92 -10.49 5.72
N LEU A 55 -0.37 -10.78 6.89
CA LEU A 55 0.70 -11.76 7.06
C LEU A 55 0.23 -13.18 6.71
N HIS A 56 -1.03 -13.51 6.98
CA HIS A 56 -1.62 -14.79 6.59
C HIS A 56 -1.81 -14.92 5.07
N TYR A 57 -2.29 -13.86 4.41
CA TYR A 57 -2.52 -13.85 2.96
C TYR A 57 -1.24 -13.69 2.14
N SER A 58 -0.20 -13.07 2.69
CA SER A 58 1.07 -12.91 2.01
C SER A 58 1.78 -14.25 1.85
N PRO A 59 2.11 -14.67 0.61
CA PRO A 59 2.96 -15.84 0.36
C PRO A 59 4.35 -15.78 1.03
N ALA A 60 4.81 -14.59 1.40
CA ALA A 60 6.10 -14.37 2.05
C ALA A 60 5.96 -14.07 3.55
N THR A 61 4.73 -14.11 4.11
CA THR A 61 4.44 -13.72 5.50
C THR A 61 5.04 -12.34 5.82
N GLN A 62 4.73 -11.37 4.96
CA GLN A 62 5.31 -10.03 5.01
C GLN A 62 4.28 -8.98 4.64
N CYS A 63 4.29 -7.86 5.37
CA CYS A 63 3.50 -6.67 5.06
C CYS A 63 4.42 -5.45 4.99
N LEU A 64 4.12 -4.53 4.08
CA LEU A 64 4.60 -3.15 4.15
C LEU A 64 3.57 -2.34 4.94
N ILE A 65 4.02 -1.61 5.96
CA ILE A 65 3.19 -0.65 6.69
C ILE A 65 3.73 0.74 6.43
N GLU A 66 2.84 1.69 6.17
CA GLU A 66 3.23 3.05 5.81
C GLU A 66 2.30 4.10 6.42
N LYS A 67 2.81 5.34 6.49
CA LYS A 67 1.97 6.50 6.80
C LYS A 67 0.95 6.70 5.69
N SER A 68 -0.32 6.82 6.07
CA SER A 68 -1.37 7.14 5.12
C SER A 68 -1.17 8.54 4.52
N ILE A 69 -1.22 8.59 3.19
CA ILE A 69 -1.29 9.82 2.38
C ILE A 69 -2.68 9.98 1.75
N ALA A 70 -3.71 9.47 2.43
CA ALA A 70 -5.08 9.55 1.93
C ALA A 70 -5.47 11.02 1.63
N GLY A 71 -6.21 11.22 0.54
CA GLY A 71 -6.58 12.55 0.05
C GLY A 71 -5.61 13.18 -0.96
N TYR A 72 -4.45 12.56 -1.21
CA TYR A 72 -3.53 13.01 -2.26
C TYR A 72 -4.07 12.62 -3.64
N LYS A 73 -3.59 13.28 -4.69
CA LYS A 73 -3.85 12.86 -6.08
C LYS A 73 -3.17 11.52 -6.36
N GLU A 74 -3.89 10.61 -6.99
CA GLU A 74 -3.36 9.33 -7.47
C GLU A 74 -3.20 9.39 -9.00
N ILE A 75 -2.02 9.01 -9.49
CA ILE A 75 -1.66 9.09 -10.91
C ILE A 75 -0.92 7.83 -11.30
N GLU A 76 -1.35 7.20 -12.39
CA GLU A 76 -0.77 5.97 -12.93
C GLU A 76 -0.12 6.22 -14.29
N TYR A 77 0.94 5.46 -14.58
CA TYR A 77 1.64 5.51 -15.85
C TYR A 77 1.83 4.09 -16.40
N GLU A 78 1.34 3.86 -17.61
CA GLU A 78 1.59 2.62 -18.34
C GLU A 78 2.88 2.76 -19.15
N VAL A 79 3.90 1.97 -18.80
CA VAL A 79 5.25 2.09 -19.36
C VAL A 79 5.64 0.79 -20.05
N MET A 80 6.21 0.89 -21.26
CA MET A 80 6.85 -0.23 -21.95
C MET A 80 8.35 0.01 -22.06
N ARG A 81 9.16 -1.03 -21.79
CA ARG A 81 10.63 -1.01 -21.96
C ARG A 81 11.08 -2.23 -22.74
N ASP A 82 11.94 -2.04 -23.74
CA ASP A 82 12.51 -3.14 -24.52
C ASP A 82 13.91 -3.55 -24.03
N LYS A 83 14.45 -4.64 -24.61
CA LYS A 83 15.78 -5.19 -24.25
C LYS A 83 16.96 -4.28 -24.63
N ASN A 84 16.73 -3.31 -25.51
CA ASN A 84 17.73 -2.34 -25.96
C ASN A 84 17.69 -1.06 -25.12
N ASP A 85 16.96 -1.08 -24.01
CA ASP A 85 16.78 0.04 -23.09
C ASP A 85 15.93 1.20 -23.64
N ASN A 86 15.17 0.98 -24.71
CA ASN A 86 14.17 1.95 -25.13
C ASN A 86 12.98 1.89 -24.17
N ALA A 87 12.51 3.05 -23.68
CA ALA A 87 11.36 3.16 -22.79
C ALA A 87 10.36 4.20 -23.32
N ILE A 88 9.07 3.87 -23.25
CA ILE A 88 7.98 4.78 -23.62
C ILE A 88 6.88 4.77 -22.57
N VAL A 89 6.25 5.93 -22.36
CA VAL A 89 5.00 6.08 -21.62
C VAL A 89 3.85 6.02 -22.61
N VAL A 90 2.99 5.03 -22.47
CA VAL A 90 1.87 4.76 -23.41
C VAL A 90 0.64 5.55 -23.00
N CYS A 91 0.35 5.57 -21.70
CA CYS A 91 -0.83 6.20 -21.13
C CYS A 91 -0.48 6.80 -19.76
N ASN A 92 -1.15 7.88 -19.41
CA ASN A 92 -1.18 8.45 -18.07
C ASN A 92 -2.65 8.57 -17.65
N MET A 93 -2.95 8.18 -16.42
CA MET A 93 -4.31 8.19 -15.87
C MET A 93 -4.28 8.93 -14.53
N GLU A 94 -5.25 9.80 -14.29
CA GLU A 94 -5.43 10.51 -13.02
C GLU A 94 -6.75 10.06 -12.42
N ASN A 95 -6.70 9.51 -11.20
CA ASN A 95 -7.92 9.07 -10.54
C ASN A 95 -8.73 10.31 -10.13
N ILE A 96 -10.05 10.26 -10.38
CA ILE A 96 -10.99 11.25 -9.85
C ILE A 96 -11.08 11.11 -8.33
N ASP A 97 -11.09 9.87 -7.86
CA ASP A 97 -11.07 9.53 -6.45
C ASP A 97 -9.63 9.66 -5.91
N PRO A 98 -9.42 10.30 -4.74
CA PRO A 98 -8.09 10.48 -4.20
C PRO A 98 -7.53 9.18 -3.61
N VAL A 99 -6.22 9.17 -3.36
CA VAL A 99 -5.53 8.06 -2.67
C VAL A 99 -6.30 7.67 -1.41
N GLY A 100 -6.50 6.36 -1.23
CA GLY A 100 -7.26 5.77 -0.14
C GLY A 100 -8.46 4.95 -0.62
N ILE A 101 -8.88 5.13 -1.87
CA ILE A 101 -9.76 4.23 -2.61
C ILE A 101 -8.89 3.47 -3.60
N HIS A 102 -9.07 2.16 -3.72
CA HIS A 102 -8.25 1.36 -4.62
C HIS A 102 -8.53 1.78 -6.08
N THR A 103 -7.50 1.83 -6.92
CA THR A 103 -7.65 2.35 -8.30
C THR A 103 -8.62 1.51 -9.14
N GLY A 104 -8.66 0.20 -8.92
CA GLY A 104 -9.67 -0.68 -9.54
C GLY A 104 -11.12 -0.39 -9.14
N ASP A 105 -11.34 0.36 -8.06
CA ASP A 105 -12.64 0.84 -7.59
C ASP A 105 -12.85 2.34 -7.85
N SER A 106 -11.83 3.02 -8.40
CA SER A 106 -11.83 4.46 -8.67
C SER A 106 -12.24 4.76 -10.10
N ILE A 107 -12.79 5.95 -10.33
CA ILE A 107 -12.99 6.46 -11.70
C ILE A 107 -11.67 7.03 -12.22
N VAL A 108 -11.29 6.63 -13.44
CA VAL A 108 -10.06 7.02 -14.16
C VAL A 108 -10.36 7.58 -15.55
#